data_AF-A0AB38UC20-F1
#
_entry.id   AF-A0AB38UC20-F1
#
_cell.length_a   1.000
_cell.length_b   1.000
_cell.length_c   1.000
_cell.angle_alpha   90.00
_cell.angle_beta   90.00
_cell.angle_gamma   90.00
#
_symmetry.space_group_name_H-M   'P 1'
#
loop_
_entity.id
_entity.type
_entity.pdbx_description
1 polymer ?
#
loop_
_entity_poly.entity_id
_entity_poly.type
_entity_poly.pdbx_seq_one_letter_code
_entity_poly.pdbx_strand_id
1 'polypeptide(L)'
;MDKLDRIKDAIRYLMGTGEISKQQDIADRMRMNKATVSSALNGNEKYFTDSFIKKFNFAFSCMFDEDWLLKGVGPMLNDAGFQKEFKLDENSTVISADLFDIIKKQADSLERKDKQIDDLIYMLKEQMKENKKDVAPKDDNADYADAK
;
A
#
# COMPACT_ATOMS: atom_id res chain seq x y z
N MET A 1 27.55 -24.92 -6.49
CA MET A 1 26.33 -24.33 -5.92
C MET A 1 25.53 -23.72 -7.04
N ASP A 2 24.27 -24.12 -7.19
CA ASP A 2 23.40 -23.57 -8.23
C ASP A 2 22.69 -22.28 -7.76
N LYS A 3 21.89 -21.65 -8.63
CA LYS A 3 21.12 -20.44 -8.27
C LYS A 3 20.07 -20.71 -7.18
N LEU A 4 19.47 -21.91 -7.18
CA LEU A 4 18.41 -22.28 -6.26
C LEU A 4 18.95 -22.48 -4.84
N ASP A 5 20.10 -23.13 -4.72
CA ASP A 5 20.87 -23.30 -3.50
C ASP A 5 21.21 -21.94 -2.88
N ARG A 6 21.70 -21.01 -3.71
CA ARG A 6 22.03 -19.64 -3.25
C ARG A 6 20.82 -18.88 -2.74
N ILE A 7 19.67 -18.97 -3.42
CA ILE A 7 18.42 -18.37 -2.93
C ILE A 7 17.97 -19.02 -1.62
N LYS A 8 18.10 -20.34 -1.49
CA LYS A 8 17.78 -21.04 -0.23
C LYS A 8 18.69 -20.59 0.90
N ASP A 9 19.98 -20.35 0.63
CA ASP A 9 20.91 -19.80 1.61
C ASP A 9 20.57 -18.37 2.01
N ALA A 10 20.22 -17.51 1.04
CA ALA A 10 19.72 -16.17 1.33
C ALA A 10 18.46 -16.20 2.22
N ILE A 11 17.53 -17.13 1.96
CA ILE A 11 16.33 -17.32 2.78
C ILE A 11 16.69 -17.83 4.18
N ARG A 12 17.62 -18.78 4.31
CA ARG A 12 18.11 -19.25 5.63
C ARG A 12 18.73 -18.11 6.43
N TYR A 13 19.49 -17.26 5.77
CA TYR A 13 20.07 -16.08 6.40
C TYR A 13 18.97 -15.14 6.93
N LEU A 14 17.96 -14.82 6.12
CA LEU A 14 16.82 -13.98 6.56
C LEU A 14 16.02 -14.61 7.72
N MET A 15 15.90 -15.95 7.75
CA MET A 15 15.30 -16.65 8.88
C MET A 15 16.16 -16.55 10.13
N GLY A 16 17.49 -16.66 9.98
CA GLY A 16 18.44 -16.52 11.08
C GLY A 16 18.49 -15.11 11.68
N THR A 17 18.25 -14.08 10.87
CA THR A 17 18.17 -12.69 11.34
C THR A 17 16.78 -12.30 11.88
N GLY A 18 15.76 -13.14 11.69
CA GLY A 18 14.39 -12.88 12.11
C GLY A 18 13.59 -11.96 11.17
N GLU A 19 14.13 -11.61 10.01
CA GLU A 19 13.47 -10.78 8.99
C GLU A 19 12.27 -11.49 8.36
N ILE A 20 12.34 -12.82 8.27
CA ILE A 20 11.24 -13.68 7.83
C ILE A 20 11.12 -14.87 8.77
N SER A 21 9.89 -15.35 8.98
CA SER A 21 9.60 -16.56 9.75
C SER A 21 8.98 -17.66 8.90
N LYS A 22 8.29 -17.28 7.82
CA LYS A 22 7.58 -18.19 6.93
C LYS A 22 7.64 -17.69 5.50
N GLN A 23 7.38 -18.61 4.58
CA GLN A 23 7.35 -18.30 3.15
C GLN A 23 6.28 -17.25 2.77
N GLN A 24 5.23 -17.11 3.59
CA GLN A 24 4.23 -16.06 3.40
C GLN A 24 4.85 -14.66 3.50
N ASP A 25 5.84 -14.48 4.39
CA ASP A 25 6.46 -13.17 4.60
C ASP A 25 7.24 -12.73 3.35
N ILE A 26 7.88 -13.69 2.66
CA ILE A 26 8.53 -13.45 1.36
C ILE A 26 7.48 -13.02 0.32
N ALA A 27 6.34 -13.71 0.28
CA ALA A 27 5.26 -13.40 -0.66
C ALA A 27 4.68 -11.99 -0.42
N ASP A 28 4.45 -11.64 0.84
CA ASP A 28 3.95 -10.33 1.25
C ASP A 28 4.95 -9.22 0.91
N ARG A 29 6.24 -9.44 1.21
CA ARG A 29 7.33 -8.49 0.91
C ARG A 29 7.50 -8.27 -0.58
N MET A 30 7.44 -9.33 -1.38
CA MET A 30 7.56 -9.26 -2.84
C MET A 30 6.25 -8.81 -3.53
N ARG A 31 5.13 -8.70 -2.79
CA ARG A 31 3.78 -8.48 -3.33
C ARG A 31 3.41 -9.51 -4.41
N MET A 32 3.72 -10.78 -4.15
CA MET A 32 3.48 -11.89 -5.06
C MET A 32 2.56 -12.92 -4.41
N ASN A 33 1.87 -13.71 -5.23
CA ASN A 33 1.10 -14.85 -4.70
C ASN A 33 2.06 -15.90 -4.11
N LYS A 34 1.72 -16.41 -2.91
CA LYS A 34 2.43 -17.50 -2.24
C LYS A 34 2.68 -18.70 -3.15
N ALA A 35 1.72 -19.07 -4.01
CA ALA A 35 1.86 -20.18 -4.96
C ALA A 35 2.99 -19.92 -5.97
N THR A 36 3.10 -18.69 -6.47
CA THR A 36 4.19 -18.28 -7.38
C THR A 36 5.55 -18.36 -6.70
N VAL A 37 5.64 -17.85 -5.47
CA VAL A 37 6.87 -17.93 -4.65
C VAL A 37 7.22 -19.39 -4.40
N SER A 38 6.25 -20.24 -4.06
CA SER A 38 6.49 -21.67 -3.83
C SER A 38 6.97 -22.40 -5.06
N SER A 39 6.36 -22.17 -6.21
CA SER A 39 6.84 -22.76 -7.46
C SER A 39 8.28 -22.35 -7.76
N ALA A 40 8.64 -21.08 -7.52
CA ALA A 40 10.01 -20.59 -7.70
C ALA A 40 10.99 -21.24 -6.72
N LEU A 41 10.67 -21.30 -5.42
CA LEU A 41 11.56 -21.89 -4.40
C LEU A 41 11.70 -23.41 -4.51
N ASN A 42 10.77 -24.07 -5.19
CA ASN A 42 10.88 -25.48 -5.56
C ASN A 42 11.70 -25.71 -6.84
N GLY A 43 12.24 -24.66 -7.47
CA GLY A 43 13.11 -24.76 -8.64
C GLY A 43 12.36 -24.89 -9.97
N ASN A 44 11.07 -24.55 -10.03
CA ASN A 44 10.35 -24.55 -11.29
C ASN A 44 10.86 -23.41 -12.18
N GLU A 45 11.57 -23.73 -13.26
CA GLU A 45 12.22 -22.77 -14.18
C GLU A 45 11.28 -21.70 -14.73
N LYS A 46 9.98 -22.00 -14.89
CA LYS A 46 8.98 -21.03 -15.35
C LYS A 46 8.80 -19.87 -14.36
N TYR A 47 9.02 -20.13 -13.08
CA TYR A 47 8.83 -19.17 -11.99
C TYR A 47 10.16 -18.70 -11.40
N PHE A 48 11.16 -19.59 -11.36
CA PHE A 48 12.51 -19.32 -10.88
C PHE A 48 13.37 -18.69 -11.97
N THR A 49 13.07 -17.42 -12.25
CA THR A 49 13.75 -16.61 -13.27
C THR A 49 14.75 -15.65 -12.64
N ASP A 50 15.68 -15.13 -13.43
CA ASP A 50 16.60 -14.08 -12.97
C ASP A 50 15.83 -12.83 -12.49
N SER A 51 14.70 -12.52 -13.14
CA SER A 51 13.78 -11.47 -12.71
C SER A 51 13.18 -11.72 -11.33
N PHE A 52 12.88 -12.99 -10.99
CA PHE A 52 12.42 -13.36 -9.64
C PHE A 52 13.53 -13.10 -8.61
N ILE A 53 14.77 -13.51 -8.90
CA ILE A 53 15.92 -13.34 -8.01
C ILE A 53 16.20 -11.84 -7.76
N LYS A 54 16.17 -11.01 -8.81
CA LYS A 54 16.35 -9.55 -8.70
C LYS A 54 15.24 -8.90 -7.87
N LYS A 55 13.98 -9.29 -8.09
CA LYS A 55 12.84 -8.80 -7.31
C LYS A 55 12.94 -9.21 -5.84
N PHE A 56 13.37 -10.44 -5.58
CA PHE A 56 13.63 -10.93 -4.22
C PHE A 56 14.67 -10.04 -3.56
N ASN A 57 15.83 -9.84 -4.19
CA ASN A 57 16.89 -9.02 -3.60
C ASN A 57 16.43 -7.58 -3.34
N PHE A 58 15.68 -6.97 -4.28
CA PHE A 58 15.11 -5.63 -4.11
C PHE A 58 14.12 -5.55 -2.94
N ALA A 59 13.27 -6.57 -2.75
CA ALA A 59 12.30 -6.63 -1.65
C ALA A 59 12.97 -6.65 -0.26
N PHE A 60 14.20 -7.15 -0.19
CA PHE A 60 15.06 -7.15 1.01
C PHE A 60 16.18 -6.11 0.92
N SER A 61 15.87 -4.94 0.35
CA SER A 61 16.74 -3.75 0.37
C SER A 61 18.11 -3.95 -0.30
N CYS A 62 18.22 -4.88 -1.25
CA CYS A 62 19.47 -5.27 -1.90
C CYS A 62 20.57 -5.71 -0.91
N MET A 63 20.16 -6.39 0.16
CA MET A 63 21.07 -6.91 1.19
C MET A 63 22.07 -7.93 0.63
N PHE A 64 21.68 -8.70 -0.38
CA PHE A 64 22.52 -9.70 -1.01
C PHE A 64 23.22 -9.15 -2.24
N ASP A 65 24.41 -9.68 -2.54
CA ASP A 65 25.10 -9.36 -3.77
C ASP A 65 24.39 -10.01 -4.98
N GLU A 66 24.18 -9.22 -6.04
CA GLU A 66 23.47 -9.69 -7.23
C GLU A 66 24.30 -10.68 -8.05
N ASP A 67 25.62 -10.45 -8.16
CA ASP A 67 26.52 -11.36 -8.86
C ASP A 67 26.69 -12.67 -8.10
N TRP A 68 26.68 -12.63 -6.76
CA TRP A 68 26.61 -13.84 -5.95
C TRP A 68 25.31 -14.58 -6.21
N LEU A 69 24.15 -13.93 -6.07
CA LEU A 69 22.85 -14.60 -6.29
C LEU A 69 22.74 -15.25 -7.68
N LEU A 70 23.12 -14.53 -8.74
CA LEU A 70 22.95 -15.00 -10.12
C LEU A 70 24.08 -15.92 -10.59
N LYS A 71 25.34 -15.54 -10.34
CA LYS A 71 26.52 -16.19 -10.91
C LYS A 71 27.31 -17.00 -9.88
N GLY A 72 27.09 -16.76 -8.60
CA GLY A 72 27.83 -17.42 -7.51
C GLY A 72 29.24 -16.86 -7.33
N VAL A 73 29.48 -15.62 -7.78
CA VAL A 73 30.79 -14.96 -7.70
C VAL A 73 30.72 -13.90 -6.60
N GLY A 74 31.77 -13.81 -5.78
CA GLY A 74 31.86 -12.80 -4.72
C GLY A 74 31.26 -13.25 -3.37
N PRO A 75 31.12 -12.32 -2.41
CA PRO A 75 30.50 -12.58 -1.12
C PRO A 75 28.96 -12.62 -1.22
N MET A 76 28.31 -13.34 -0.31
CA MET A 76 26.85 -13.45 -0.26
C MET A 76 26.15 -12.14 0.10
N LEU A 77 26.68 -11.46 1.11
CA LEU A 77 26.17 -10.19 1.56
C LEU A 77 26.86 -9.08 0.78
N ASN A 78 26.08 -8.09 0.40
CA ASN A 78 26.65 -6.86 -0.10
C ASN A 78 27.17 -6.08 1.11
N ASP A 79 28.49 -5.88 1.22
CA ASP A 79 29.09 -5.07 2.30
C ASP A 79 28.58 -3.62 2.28
N ALA A 80 28.05 -3.15 1.14
CA ALA A 80 27.36 -1.87 1.00
C ALA A 80 25.85 -1.93 1.32
N GLY A 81 25.33 -3.09 1.72
CA GLY A 81 23.90 -3.37 1.93
C GLY A 81 23.24 -2.62 3.09
N PHE A 82 24.01 -1.88 3.89
CA PHE A 82 23.50 -0.91 4.88
C PHE A 82 23.58 0.55 4.40
N GLN A 83 24.19 0.79 3.23
CA GLN A 83 24.51 2.11 2.69
C GLN A 83 24.20 2.17 1.18
N LYS A 84 23.16 1.48 0.72
CA LYS A 84 22.65 1.77 -0.62
C LYS A 84 21.95 3.12 -0.53
N GLU A 85 22.65 4.18 -0.93
CA GLU A 85 22.07 5.50 -1.17
C GLU A 85 20.77 5.28 -1.94
N PHE A 86 19.64 5.51 -1.26
CA PHE A 86 18.38 5.70 -1.97
C PHE A 86 18.62 6.88 -2.89
N LYS A 87 18.73 6.62 -4.20
CA LYS A 87 18.65 7.65 -5.23
C LYS A 87 17.25 8.25 -5.09
N LEU A 88 17.13 9.25 -4.23
CA LEU A 88 15.96 10.12 -4.17
C LEU A 88 15.83 10.70 -5.58
N ASP A 89 14.65 10.54 -6.19
CA ASP A 89 14.32 11.35 -7.36
C ASP A 89 14.36 12.83 -6.94
N GLU A 90 14.54 13.75 -7.90
CA GLU A 90 14.60 15.19 -7.59
C GLU A 90 13.32 15.74 -6.91
N ASN A 91 12.26 14.91 -6.85
CA ASN A 91 10.98 15.20 -6.25
C ASN A 91 10.72 14.51 -4.90
N SER A 92 11.66 13.75 -4.35
CA SER A 92 11.49 13.05 -3.06
C SER A 92 12.24 13.75 -1.95
N THR A 93 11.60 13.77 -0.77
CA THR A 93 12.15 14.35 0.45
C THR A 93 12.23 13.26 1.50
N VAL A 94 13.38 13.18 2.17
CA VAL A 94 13.55 12.31 3.35
C VAL A 94 12.90 13.01 4.54
N ILE A 95 11.97 12.31 5.18
CA ILE A 95 11.32 12.76 6.42
C ILE A 95 11.59 11.77 7.54
N SER A 96 11.63 12.26 8.79
CA SER A 96 11.77 11.40 9.97
C SER A 96 10.52 10.56 10.21
N ALA A 97 10.68 9.42 10.89
CA ALA A 97 9.55 8.56 11.26
C ALA A 97 8.49 9.31 12.08
N ASP A 98 8.93 10.14 13.03
CA ASP A 98 8.02 10.96 13.84
C ASP A 98 7.19 11.92 12.98
N LEU A 99 7.80 12.51 11.94
CA LEU A 99 7.08 13.40 11.03
C LEU A 99 6.07 12.64 10.18
N PHE A 100 6.37 11.40 9.79
CA PHE A 100 5.43 10.54 9.07
C PHE A 100 4.18 10.23 9.90
N ASP A 101 4.36 9.93 11.19
CA ASP A 101 3.25 9.68 12.11
C ASP A 101 2.37 10.92 12.31
N ILE A 102 2.99 12.10 12.39
CA ILE A 102 2.26 13.38 12.46
C ILE A 102 1.44 13.60 11.18
N ILE A 103 2.04 13.40 10.00
CA ILE A 103 1.35 13.57 8.72
C ILE A 103 0.18 12.59 8.61
N LYS A 104 0.37 11.33 8.99
CA LYS A 104 -0.69 10.32 8.99
C LYS A 104 -1.85 10.74 9.89
N LYS A 105 -1.55 11.19 11.11
CA LYS A 105 -2.57 11.69 12.05
C LYS A 105 -3.33 12.89 11.50
N GLN A 106 -2.65 13.79 10.78
CA GLN A 106 -3.30 14.93 10.12
C GLN A 106 -4.19 14.49 8.95
N ALA A 107 -3.72 13.57 8.11
CA ALA A 107 -4.49 13.01 6.99
C ALA A 107 -5.78 12.36 7.49
N ASP A 108 -5.68 11.50 8.51
CA ASP A 108 -6.85 10.87 9.14
C ASP A 108 -7.81 11.91 9.74
N SER A 109 -7.27 13.02 10.27
CA SER A 109 -8.10 14.09 10.83
C SER A 109 -8.81 14.91 9.76
N LEU A 110 -8.22 15.08 8.58
CA LEU A 110 -8.85 15.77 7.46
C LEU A 110 -9.99 14.92 6.89
N GLU A 111 -9.75 13.62 6.66
CA GLU A 111 -10.78 12.68 6.18
C GLU A 111 -12.02 12.66 7.09
N ARG A 112 -11.81 12.66 8.41
CA ARG A 112 -12.93 12.77 9.37
C ARG A 112 -13.71 14.07 9.26
N LYS A 113 -13.03 15.19 9.01
CA LYS A 113 -13.69 16.49 8.85
C LYS A 113 -14.48 16.55 7.54
N ASP A 114 -13.94 16.02 6.44
CA ASP A 114 -14.63 15.97 5.16
C ASP A 114 -15.94 15.16 5.28
N LYS A 115 -15.89 14.01 5.96
CA LYS A 115 -17.10 13.23 6.25
C LYS A 115 -18.14 13.99 7.06
N GLN A 116 -17.72 14.74 8.09
CA GLN A 116 -18.63 15.57 8.88
C GLN A 116 -19.29 16.67 8.04
N ILE A 117 -18.57 17.23 7.08
CA ILE A 117 -19.12 18.23 6.15
C ILE A 117 -20.18 17.59 5.24
N ASP A 118 -19.93 16.40 4.71
CA ASP A 118 -20.91 15.67 3.90
C ASP A 118 -22.20 15.37 4.67
N ASP A 119 -22.08 14.95 5.94
CA ASP A 119 -23.23 14.69 6.81
C ASP A 119 -24.04 15.98 7.08
N LEU A 120 -23.36 17.12 7.30
CA LEU A 120 -24.03 18.41 7.47
C LEU A 120 -24.75 18.87 6.21
N ILE A 121 -24.12 18.68 5.03
CA ILE A 121 -24.75 18.97 3.74
C ILE A 121 -26.02 18.13 3.57
N TYR A 122 -25.97 16.86 3.98
CA TYR A 122 -27.12 15.97 3.95
C TYR A 122 -28.25 16.48 4.87
N MET A 123 -27.96 16.79 6.13
CA MET A 123 -28.94 17.32 7.10
C MET A 123 -29.58 18.62 6.61
N LEU A 124 -28.78 19.55 6.06
CA LEU A 124 -29.29 20.82 5.51
C LEU A 124 -30.23 20.58 4.32
N LYS A 125 -29.88 19.66 3.42
CA LYS A 125 -30.75 19.30 2.28
C LYS A 125 -32.07 18.69 2.76
N GLU A 126 -32.05 17.94 3.85
CA GLU A 126 -33.24 17.31 4.43
C GLU A 126 -34.16 18.36 5.06
N GLN A 127 -33.62 19.25 5.89
CA GLN A 127 -34.39 20.37 6.49
C GLN A 127 -34.98 21.32 5.44
N MET A 128 -34.28 21.58 4.33
CA MET A 128 -34.81 22.39 3.23
C MET A 128 -35.96 21.70 2.46
N LYS A 129 -36.00 20.37 2.43
CA LYS A 129 -37.12 19.62 1.84
C LYS A 129 -38.34 19.62 2.77
N GLU A 130 -38.12 19.55 4.08
CA GLU A 130 -39.18 19.60 5.08
C GLU A 130 -39.83 20.98 5.14
N ASN A 131 -39.03 22.06 5.24
CA ASN A 131 -39.56 23.43 5.27
C ASN A 131 -40.31 23.85 3.98
N LYS A 132 -40.05 23.19 2.84
CA LYS A 132 -40.81 23.43 1.59
C LYS A 132 -42.20 22.79 1.59
N LYS A 133 -42.50 21.83 2.47
CA LYS A 133 -43.83 21.20 2.57
C LYS A 133 -44.82 22.04 3.39
N ASP A 134 -44.34 22.88 4.31
CA ASP A 134 -45.19 23.69 5.18
C ASP A 134 -45.61 25.05 4.58
N VAL A 135 -45.04 25.42 3.42
CA VAL A 135 -45.41 26.62 2.65
C VAL A 135 -46.04 26.20 1.32
N ALA A 136 -47.08 25.36 1.38
CA ALA A 136 -48.02 25.28 0.26
C ALA A 136 -48.85 26.58 0.26
N PRO A 137 -48.99 27.30 -0.87
CA PRO A 137 -49.88 28.46 -0.94
C PRO A 137 -51.28 28.02 -0.53
N LYS A 138 -51.87 28.68 0.48
CA LYS A 138 -53.32 28.63 0.65
C LYS A 138 -53.89 29.32 -0.59
N ASP A 139 -54.44 28.52 -1.49
CA ASP A 139 -55.31 29.01 -2.55
C ASP A 139 -56.51 29.68 -1.87
N ASP A 140 -56.45 31.01 -1.76
CA ASP A 140 -57.59 31.85 -1.42
C ASP A 140 -58.54 31.89 -2.63
N ASN A 141 -59.16 30.75 -2.95
CA ASN A 141 -60.35 30.69 -3.80
C ASN A 141 -61.59 30.66 -2.91
N ALA A 142 -61.92 31.80 -2.32
CA ALA A 142 -63.27 32.06 -1.83
C ALA A 142 -64.12 32.56 -3.00
N ASP A 143 -64.66 31.57 -3.70
CA ASP A 143 -65.87 31.61 -4.51
C ASP A 143 -66.94 32.51 -3.84
N TYR A 144 -67.28 33.61 -4.49
CA TYR A 144 -68.60 34.25 -4.29
C TYR A 144 -69.23 34.45 -5.66
N ALA A 145 -70.03 33.45 -5.99
CA ALA A 145 -71.03 33.44 -7.04
C ALA A 145 -72.03 34.60 -6.93
N ASP A 146 -72.49 35.00 -8.12
CA ASP A 146 -73.77 35.61 -8.47
C ASP A 146 -74.82 35.82 -7.37
N ALA A 147 -75.33 37.05 -7.28
CA ALA A 147 -76.76 37.30 -7.08
C ALA A 147 -77.17 38.71 -7.56
N LYS A 148 -77.86 38.72 -8.72
CA LYS A 148 -78.89 39.64 -9.24
C LYS A 148 -79.04 41.05 -8.65
#